data_AF-A0A6G0URI4-F1
#
_entry.id   AF-A0A6G0URI4-F1
#
_cell.length_a   1.000
_cell.length_b   1.000
_cell.length_c   1.000
_cell.angle_alpha   90.00
_cell.angle_beta   90.00
_cell.angle_gamma   90.00
#
_symmetry.space_group_name_H-M   'P 1'
#
loop_
_entity.id
_entity.type
_entity.pdbx_description
1 polymer ?
#
loop_
_entity_poly.entity_id
_entity_poly.type
_entity_poly.pdbx_seq_one_letter_code
_entity_poly.pdbx_strand_id
1 'polypeptide(L)'
;MRAGAGYSIYGILYFPAGDGFGNTPTLPRTRPQSPPDRVTINTAFERLTRQICKFQFNPEIPRGLFSQWWGRYEAQVRGTSVLSEERKRDLVLNSLENEEYLRYSNAIRPQKPESVGLEETITNLAAQFDNTHSVCLNRVNALSTSNPKGLSFERIVERANVKGDEFQIETFTMDAAKLLILIFDLYEDAHKQTRGLILKIMAEKPKATFQEVVASSI
;
A
#
# COMPACT_ATOMS: atom_id res chain seq x y z
N MET A 1 56.80 -1.00 16.23
CA MET A 1 58.02 -0.16 16.09
C MET A 1 58.71 -0.51 14.78
N ARG A 2 58.88 0.47 13.87
CA ARG A 2 59.75 0.49 12.66
C ARG A 2 59.47 -0.57 11.59
N ALA A 3 59.73 -0.43 10.30
CA ALA A 3 60.08 0.60 9.30
C ALA A 3 60.03 -0.22 7.97
N GLY A 4 59.55 0.25 6.82
CA GLY A 4 60.17 1.26 5.97
C GLY A 4 60.78 0.60 4.71
N ALA A 5 60.53 1.22 3.55
CA ALA A 5 61.13 0.98 2.21
C ALA A 5 60.81 -0.37 1.54
N GLY A 6 60.54 -0.49 0.25
CA GLY A 6 60.75 0.40 -0.89
C GLY A 6 61.27 -0.47 -2.03
N TYR A 7 60.58 -0.53 -3.17
CA TYR A 7 61.18 -1.03 -4.42
C TYR A 7 60.66 -0.21 -5.59
N SER A 8 61.57 0.63 -6.09
CA SER A 8 61.60 1.16 -7.45
C SER A 8 62.25 0.11 -8.34
N ILE A 9 61.65 -0.19 -9.48
CA ILE A 9 62.38 -0.76 -10.61
C ILE A 9 61.99 -0.01 -11.86
N TYR A 10 62.99 0.72 -12.37
CA TYR A 10 63.04 1.30 -13.69
C TYR A 10 62.90 0.20 -14.75
N GLY A 11 62.03 0.45 -15.73
CA GLY A 11 62.00 -0.25 -17.01
C GLY A 11 61.71 0.77 -18.09
N ILE A 12 62.77 1.40 -18.60
CA ILE A 12 62.72 2.28 -19.77
C ILE A 12 62.60 1.38 -21.01
N LEU A 13 61.52 1.53 -21.77
CA LEU A 13 61.51 1.17 -23.19
C LEU A 13 61.12 2.40 -24.01
N TYR A 14 62.11 2.82 -24.78
CA TYR A 14 62.13 3.88 -25.76
C TYR A 14 61.35 3.42 -26.99
N PHE A 15 60.33 4.16 -27.46
CA PHE A 15 59.81 4.08 -28.83
C PHE A 15 59.42 5.49 -29.32
N PRO A 16 59.58 5.76 -30.63
CA PRO A 16 59.95 7.07 -31.15
C PRO A 16 58.77 7.99 -31.44
N ALA A 17 59.07 9.30 -31.47
CA ALA A 17 58.20 10.32 -32.02
C ALA A 17 57.98 10.07 -33.53
N GLY A 18 56.72 9.86 -33.91
CA GLY A 18 56.26 9.86 -35.29
C GLY A 18 54.97 10.67 -35.37
N ASP A 19 55.04 11.80 -36.06
CA ASP A 19 53.89 12.61 -36.44
C ASP A 19 52.90 11.78 -37.24
N GLY A 20 51.62 11.82 -36.84
CA GLY A 20 50.55 11.09 -37.52
C GLY A 20 49.19 11.47 -36.97
N PHE A 21 48.48 12.30 -37.74
CA PHE A 21 47.13 12.78 -37.52
C PHE A 21 46.10 11.67 -37.18
N GLY A 22 45.18 11.97 -36.25
CA GLY A 22 43.80 11.48 -36.33
C GLY A 22 43.30 10.56 -35.21
N ASN A 23 42.32 11.07 -34.46
CA ASN A 23 41.27 10.37 -33.71
C ASN A 23 41.61 9.78 -32.33
N THR A 24 41.59 10.63 -31.31
CA THR A 24 41.19 10.22 -29.95
C THR A 24 39.70 9.84 -29.93
N PRO A 25 39.28 8.71 -29.33
CA PRO A 25 37.88 8.41 -29.09
C PRO A 25 37.35 9.39 -28.04
N THR A 26 36.55 10.37 -28.47
CA THR A 26 35.79 11.22 -27.55
C THR A 26 34.77 10.36 -26.81
N LEU A 27 34.89 10.29 -25.48
CA LEU A 27 33.83 9.80 -24.60
C LEU A 27 32.50 10.47 -24.99
N PRO A 28 31.37 9.73 -25.07
CA PRO A 28 30.08 10.34 -25.36
C PRO A 28 29.76 11.35 -24.26
N ARG A 29 29.75 12.62 -24.65
CA ARG A 29 29.36 13.75 -23.81
C ARG A 29 27.90 13.55 -23.45
N THR A 30 27.62 13.06 -22.24
CA THR A 30 26.27 12.96 -21.70
C THR A 30 25.69 14.37 -21.69
N ARG A 31 24.79 14.65 -22.64
CA ARG A 31 24.03 15.90 -22.67
C ARG A 31 23.31 16.03 -21.32
N PRO A 32 23.43 17.16 -20.59
CA PRO A 32 22.54 17.42 -19.47
C PRO A 32 21.11 17.34 -20.01
N GLN A 33 20.30 16.41 -19.50
CA GLN A 33 18.89 16.34 -19.89
C GLN A 33 18.27 17.70 -19.59
N SER A 34 17.80 18.40 -20.62
CA SER A 34 17.03 19.63 -20.44
C SER A 34 15.84 19.35 -19.53
N PRO A 35 15.43 20.30 -18.65
CA PRO A 35 14.22 20.13 -17.85
C PRO A 35 13.05 19.75 -18.75
N PRO A 36 12.22 18.77 -18.39
CA PRO A 36 11.09 18.37 -19.21
C PRO A 36 10.15 19.55 -19.44
N ASP A 37 9.80 19.80 -20.70
CA ASP A 37 8.90 20.89 -21.06
C ASP A 37 7.49 20.63 -20.51
N ARG A 38 6.72 21.70 -20.23
CA ARG A 38 5.35 21.60 -19.67
C ARG A 38 4.43 20.68 -20.46
N VAL A 39 4.61 20.60 -21.78
CA VAL A 39 3.84 19.71 -22.66
C VAL A 39 4.15 18.24 -22.34
N THR A 40 5.43 17.89 -22.19
CA THR A 40 5.88 16.54 -21.84
C THR A 40 5.37 16.10 -20.46
N ILE A 41 5.34 17.02 -19.50
CA ILE A 41 4.80 16.78 -18.15
C ILE A 41 3.29 16.47 -18.22
N ASN A 42 2.52 17.28 -18.93
CA ASN A 42 1.06 17.08 -19.05
C ASN A 42 0.71 15.79 -19.81
N THR A 43 1.41 15.48 -20.90
CA THR A 43 1.19 14.24 -21.66
C THR A 43 1.55 13.00 -20.84
N ALA A 44 2.63 13.06 -20.04
CA ALA A 44 3.00 11.98 -19.12
C ALA A 44 1.92 11.79 -18.02
N PHE A 45 1.41 12.88 -17.47
CA PHE A 45 0.33 12.87 -16.47
C PHE A 45 -0.95 12.26 -17.05
N GLU A 46 -1.45 12.74 -18.19
CA GLU A 46 -2.67 12.21 -18.83
C GLU A 46 -2.55 10.73 -19.19
N ARG A 47 -1.37 10.30 -19.66
CA ARG A 47 -1.12 8.89 -19.95
C ARG A 47 -1.22 8.04 -18.70
N LEU A 48 -0.60 8.47 -17.59
CA LEU A 48 -0.63 7.74 -16.32
C LEU A 48 -2.05 7.71 -15.72
N THR A 49 -2.80 8.79 -15.79
CA THR A 49 -4.21 8.84 -15.34
C THR A 49 -5.09 7.84 -16.10
N ARG A 50 -4.79 7.58 -17.38
CA ARG A 50 -5.48 6.54 -18.16
C ARG A 50 -5.04 5.12 -17.85
N GLN A 51 -3.82 4.95 -17.32
CA GLN A 51 -3.24 3.64 -16.99
C GLN A 51 -3.59 3.19 -15.57
N ILE A 52 -3.76 4.12 -14.65
CA ILE A 52 -4.15 3.85 -13.26
C ILE A 52 -5.67 3.71 -13.22
N CYS A 53 -6.15 2.51 -12.84
CA CYS A 53 -7.58 2.32 -12.63
C CYS A 53 -8.05 3.11 -11.41
N LYS A 54 -9.25 3.69 -11.49
CA LYS A 54 -9.85 4.41 -10.36
C LYS A 54 -9.98 3.48 -9.14
N PHE A 55 -9.67 4.03 -7.98
CA PHE A 55 -9.86 3.38 -6.70
C PHE A 55 -11.33 3.53 -6.28
N GLN A 56 -11.98 2.40 -6.04
CA GLN A 56 -13.34 2.30 -5.50
C GLN A 56 -13.27 1.54 -4.20
N PHE A 57 -13.74 2.15 -3.12
CA PHE A 57 -13.80 1.50 -1.82
C PHE A 57 -15.12 0.77 -1.66
N ASN A 58 -15.08 -0.55 -1.52
CA ASN A 58 -16.27 -1.35 -1.22
C ASN A 58 -16.20 -1.95 0.20
N PRO A 59 -17.03 -1.50 1.15
CA PRO A 59 -17.02 -1.99 2.53
C PRO A 59 -17.49 -3.45 2.68
N GLU A 60 -18.13 -4.04 1.65
CA GLU A 60 -18.62 -5.43 1.67
C GLU A 60 -17.63 -6.41 1.01
N ILE A 61 -16.62 -5.89 0.29
CA ILE A 61 -15.63 -6.72 -0.40
C ILE A 61 -14.26 -6.43 0.22
N PRO A 62 -13.68 -7.35 1.03
CA PRO A 62 -12.33 -7.17 1.58
C PRO A 62 -11.23 -7.06 0.50
N ARG A 63 -11.56 -7.37 -0.77
CA ARG A 63 -10.76 -7.01 -1.95
C ARG A 63 -11.05 -5.56 -2.35
N GLY A 64 -10.24 -4.64 -1.85
CA GLY A 64 -10.32 -3.22 -2.17
C GLY A 64 -9.46 -2.33 -1.28
N LEU A 65 -8.50 -2.93 -0.55
CA LEU A 65 -7.59 -2.20 0.31
C LEU A 65 -6.73 -1.25 -0.54
N PHE A 66 -6.63 -0.02 -0.10
CA PHE A 66 -5.78 1.00 -0.70
C PHE A 66 -4.32 0.53 -0.81
N SER A 67 -3.79 -0.20 0.18
CA SER A 67 -2.44 -0.78 0.13
C SER A 67 -2.23 -1.75 -1.06
N GLN A 68 -3.23 -2.58 -1.37
CA GLN A 68 -3.14 -3.52 -2.49
C GLN A 68 -3.21 -2.78 -3.84
N TRP A 69 -4.06 -1.77 -3.94
CA TRP A 69 -4.14 -0.91 -5.11
C TRP A 69 -2.84 -0.12 -5.29
N TRP A 70 -2.30 0.46 -4.20
CA TRP A 70 -1.07 1.22 -4.22
C TRP A 70 0.12 0.35 -4.62
N GLY A 71 0.28 -0.84 -4.04
CA GLY A 71 1.37 -1.75 -4.41
C GLY A 71 1.41 -2.13 -5.90
N ARG A 72 0.26 -2.10 -6.59
CA ARG A 72 0.18 -2.33 -8.04
C ARG A 72 0.66 -1.14 -8.87
N TYR A 73 0.40 0.08 -8.42
CA TYR A 73 0.68 1.31 -9.18
C TYR A 73 1.88 2.09 -8.65
N GLU A 74 2.42 1.73 -7.49
CA GLU A 74 3.53 2.40 -6.83
C GLU A 74 4.74 2.52 -7.75
N ALA A 75 5.12 1.43 -8.42
CA ALA A 75 6.24 1.42 -9.36
C ALA A 75 6.04 2.38 -10.55
N GLN A 76 4.79 2.53 -11.03
CA GLN A 76 4.47 3.44 -12.14
C GLN A 76 4.46 4.91 -11.67
N VAL A 77 3.91 5.18 -10.48
CA VAL A 77 3.83 6.54 -9.91
C VAL A 77 5.21 7.03 -9.48
N ARG A 78 5.97 6.21 -8.74
CA ARG A 78 7.32 6.55 -8.26
C ARG A 78 8.37 6.54 -9.37
N GLY A 79 8.26 5.62 -10.33
CA GLY A 79 9.21 5.45 -11.43
C GLY A 79 9.23 6.61 -12.45
N THR A 80 8.28 7.55 -12.35
CA THR A 80 8.23 8.71 -13.24
C THR A 80 9.10 9.85 -12.70
N SER A 81 10.29 10.02 -13.26
CA SER A 81 11.21 11.15 -12.95
C SER A 81 10.74 12.50 -13.51
N VAL A 82 9.74 12.48 -14.39
CA VAL A 82 9.21 13.67 -15.09
C VAL A 82 8.21 14.44 -14.23
N LEU A 83 7.55 13.80 -13.27
CA LEU A 83 6.55 14.43 -12.40
C LEU A 83 7.19 14.82 -11.07
N SER A 84 6.87 16.03 -10.58
CA SER A 84 7.19 16.44 -9.23
C SER A 84 6.35 15.67 -8.21
N GLU A 85 6.77 15.66 -6.94
CA GLU A 85 6.05 14.94 -5.87
C GLU A 85 4.62 15.46 -5.68
N GLU A 86 4.39 16.76 -5.90
CA GLU A 86 3.05 17.36 -5.85
C GLU A 86 2.17 16.83 -6.99
N ARG A 87 2.73 16.68 -8.20
CA ARG A 87 1.99 16.14 -9.35
C ARG A 87 1.71 14.64 -9.19
N LYS A 88 2.62 13.89 -8.57
CA LYS A 88 2.38 12.48 -8.23
C LYS A 88 1.28 12.35 -7.18
N ARG A 89 1.23 13.23 -6.18
CA ARG A 89 0.10 13.29 -5.23
C ARG A 89 -1.20 13.61 -5.96
N ASP A 90 -1.21 14.61 -6.83
CA ASP A 90 -2.41 14.96 -7.58
C ASP A 90 -2.89 13.79 -8.47
N LEU A 91 -1.97 12.98 -9.00
CA LEU A 91 -2.29 11.76 -9.74
C LEU A 91 -3.00 10.73 -8.85
N VAL A 92 -2.52 10.53 -7.62
CA VAL A 92 -3.18 9.65 -6.63
C VAL A 92 -4.55 10.19 -6.25
N LEU A 93 -4.67 11.49 -5.98
CA LEU A 93 -5.97 12.10 -5.62
C LEU A 93 -6.99 12.02 -6.77
N ASN A 94 -6.55 12.20 -8.02
CA ASN A 94 -7.41 12.07 -9.20
C ASN A 94 -7.83 10.62 -9.51
N SER A 95 -7.10 9.65 -8.96
CA SER A 95 -7.44 8.25 -9.11
C SER A 95 -8.50 7.78 -8.09
N LEU A 96 -8.79 8.56 -7.05
CA LEU A 96 -9.90 8.30 -6.14
C LEU A 96 -11.23 8.66 -6.82
N GLU A 97 -12.28 7.90 -6.55
CA GLU A 97 -13.63 8.33 -6.89
C GLU A 97 -14.16 9.43 -5.97
N ASN A 98 -15.27 10.06 -6.39
CA ASN A 98 -15.78 11.27 -5.73
C ASN A 98 -16.14 11.04 -4.26
N GLU A 99 -16.67 9.86 -3.91
CA GLU A 99 -17.03 9.54 -2.53
C GLU A 99 -15.79 9.31 -1.66
N GLU A 100 -14.78 8.61 -2.18
CA GLU A 100 -13.53 8.31 -1.52
C GLU A 100 -12.70 9.57 -1.31
N TYR A 101 -12.63 10.44 -2.32
CA TYR A 101 -11.98 11.74 -2.19
C TYR A 101 -12.64 12.59 -1.10
N LEU A 102 -13.98 12.60 -1.03
CA LEU A 102 -14.72 13.34 -0.01
C LEU A 102 -14.47 12.76 1.39
N ARG A 103 -14.45 11.42 1.53
CA ARG A 103 -14.11 10.74 2.79
C ARG A 103 -12.70 11.08 3.26
N TYR A 104 -11.73 11.07 2.36
CA TYR A 104 -10.35 11.45 2.66
C TYR A 104 -10.24 12.93 3.06
N SER A 105 -10.83 13.83 2.28
CA SER A 105 -10.83 15.27 2.53
C SER A 105 -11.44 15.63 3.89
N ASN A 106 -12.52 14.95 4.28
CA ASN A 106 -13.11 15.10 5.60
C ASN A 106 -12.22 14.56 6.73
N ALA A 107 -11.49 13.47 6.50
CA ALA A 107 -10.64 12.83 7.50
C ALA A 107 -9.42 13.68 7.88
N ILE A 108 -8.85 14.43 6.93
CA ILE A 108 -7.64 15.23 7.16
C ILE A 108 -7.91 16.66 7.64
N ARG A 109 -9.17 17.02 7.90
CA ARG A 109 -9.52 18.37 8.40
C ARG A 109 -8.77 18.67 9.70
N PRO A 110 -8.24 19.91 9.87
CA PRO A 110 -8.48 21.12 9.07
C PRO A 110 -7.59 21.28 7.83
N GLN A 111 -6.71 20.33 7.52
CA GLN A 111 -5.79 20.42 6.39
C GLN A 111 -6.50 20.17 5.06
N LYS A 112 -5.91 20.64 3.95
CA LYS A 112 -6.43 20.40 2.60
C LYS A 112 -5.68 19.22 1.96
N PRO A 113 -6.34 18.39 1.13
CA PRO A 113 -5.67 17.28 0.41
C PRO A 113 -4.44 17.72 -0.38
N GLU A 114 -4.46 18.95 -0.89
CA GLU A 114 -3.41 19.57 -1.71
C GLU A 114 -2.22 20.07 -0.89
N SER A 115 -2.40 20.32 0.42
CA SER A 115 -1.32 20.78 1.31
C SER A 115 -0.52 19.65 1.94
N VAL A 116 -1.01 18.41 1.83
CA VAL A 116 -0.37 17.21 2.37
C VAL A 116 0.68 16.70 1.37
N GLY A 117 1.81 16.18 1.86
CA GLY A 117 2.84 15.56 1.02
C GLY A 117 2.38 14.23 0.42
N LEU A 118 3.10 13.70 -0.58
CA LEU A 118 2.75 12.41 -1.20
C LEU A 118 2.78 11.26 -0.18
N GLU A 119 3.87 11.11 0.58
CA GLU A 119 4.02 10.03 1.57
C GLU A 119 2.95 10.07 2.66
N GLU A 120 2.64 11.28 3.14
CA GLU A 120 1.62 11.49 4.16
C GLU A 120 0.22 11.22 3.58
N THR A 121 -0.01 11.58 2.32
CA THR A 121 -1.26 11.25 1.61
C THR A 121 -1.45 9.74 1.48
N ILE A 122 -0.42 9.00 1.05
CA ILE A 122 -0.46 7.53 0.95
C ILE A 122 -0.73 6.91 2.33
N THR A 123 -0.04 7.40 3.37
CA THR A 123 -0.21 6.90 4.75
C THR A 123 -1.62 7.13 5.26
N ASN A 124 -2.17 8.33 5.06
CA ASN A 124 -3.51 8.67 5.50
C ASN A 124 -4.58 7.92 4.71
N LEU A 125 -4.40 7.71 3.41
CA LEU A 125 -5.29 6.90 2.58
C LEU A 125 -5.26 5.42 3.00
N ALA A 126 -4.08 4.86 3.26
CA ALA A 126 -3.94 3.52 3.80
C ALA A 126 -4.64 3.40 5.16
N ALA A 127 -4.43 4.34 6.08
CA ALA A 127 -5.10 4.32 7.37
C ALA A 127 -6.64 4.40 7.25
N GLN A 128 -7.15 5.17 6.31
CA GLN A 128 -8.59 5.39 6.13
C GLN A 128 -9.29 4.23 5.40
N PHE A 129 -8.63 3.62 4.41
CA PHE A 129 -9.25 2.64 3.51
C PHE A 129 -8.73 1.21 3.69
N ASP A 130 -7.59 1.01 4.38
CA ASP A 130 -7.12 -0.33 4.74
C ASP A 130 -7.63 -0.78 6.11
N ASN A 131 -7.88 0.16 7.02
CA ASN A 131 -8.13 -0.13 8.43
C ASN A 131 -9.62 -0.11 8.80
N THR A 132 -10.51 -0.49 7.89
CA THR A 132 -11.96 -0.43 8.15
C THR A 132 -12.47 -1.58 9.02
N HIS A 133 -11.68 -2.63 9.22
CA HIS A 133 -12.08 -3.78 10.00
C HIS A 133 -10.99 -4.15 11.00
N SER A 134 -11.35 -4.18 12.28
CA SER A 134 -10.49 -4.77 13.30
C SER A 134 -10.18 -6.24 12.95
N VAL A 135 -9.08 -6.78 13.48
CA VAL A 135 -8.72 -8.20 13.32
C VAL A 135 -9.92 -9.12 13.64
N CYS A 136 -10.75 -8.75 14.60
CA CYS A 136 -11.97 -9.49 14.94
C CYS A 136 -13.06 -9.39 13.87
N LEU A 137 -13.27 -8.23 13.28
CA LEU A 137 -14.24 -8.07 12.20
C LEU A 137 -13.78 -8.79 10.92
N ASN A 138 -12.47 -8.80 10.64
CA ASN A 138 -11.89 -9.61 9.56
C ASN A 138 -12.16 -11.11 9.77
N ARG A 139 -11.97 -11.63 10.99
CA ARG A 139 -12.27 -13.04 11.32
C ARG A 139 -13.75 -13.39 11.13
N VAL A 140 -14.65 -12.50 11.55
CA VAL A 140 -16.11 -12.68 11.34
C VAL A 140 -16.42 -12.69 9.85
N ASN A 141 -15.91 -11.73 9.09
CA ASN A 141 -16.17 -11.61 7.65
C ASN A 141 -15.61 -12.80 6.85
N ALA A 142 -14.40 -13.23 7.17
CA ALA A 142 -13.75 -14.37 6.53
C ALA A 142 -14.62 -15.63 6.61
N LEU A 143 -15.25 -15.88 7.76
CA LEU A 143 -16.10 -17.04 8.00
C LEU A 143 -17.56 -16.85 7.55
N SER A 144 -18.09 -15.62 7.61
CA SER A 144 -19.51 -15.34 7.26
C SER A 144 -19.77 -15.28 5.76
N THR A 145 -18.73 -15.06 4.94
CA THR A 145 -18.91 -14.83 3.51
C THR A 145 -19.10 -16.13 2.74
N SER A 146 -20.32 -16.36 2.24
CA SER A 146 -20.61 -17.46 1.29
C SER A 146 -19.98 -17.21 -0.08
N ASN A 147 -19.70 -18.27 -0.83
CA ASN A 147 -19.19 -18.15 -2.19
C ASN A 147 -20.33 -17.80 -3.17
N PRO A 148 -20.10 -16.90 -4.14
CA PRO A 148 -21.05 -16.67 -5.20
C PRO A 148 -21.37 -17.95 -5.98
N LYS A 149 -22.61 -18.09 -6.45
CA LYS A 149 -23.03 -19.23 -7.27
C LYS A 149 -22.21 -19.25 -8.57
N GLY A 150 -21.71 -20.43 -8.95
CA GLY A 150 -20.97 -20.63 -10.20
C GLY A 150 -19.48 -20.30 -10.15
N LEU A 151 -18.89 -20.07 -8.97
CA LEU A 151 -17.44 -19.91 -8.84
C LEU A 151 -16.70 -21.21 -9.20
N SER A 152 -15.59 -21.10 -9.96
CA SER A 152 -14.73 -22.26 -10.24
C SER A 152 -13.98 -22.73 -8.99
N PHE A 153 -13.55 -23.99 -8.97
CA PHE A 153 -12.81 -24.57 -7.85
C PHE A 153 -11.50 -23.82 -7.56
N GLU A 154 -10.75 -23.44 -8.60
CA GLU A 154 -9.50 -22.69 -8.48
C GLU A 154 -9.73 -21.37 -7.74
N ARG A 155 -10.82 -20.67 -8.09
CA ARG A 155 -11.20 -19.41 -7.43
C ARG A 155 -11.66 -19.62 -5.99
N ILE A 156 -12.26 -20.76 -5.67
CA ILE A 156 -12.61 -21.13 -4.30
C ILE A 156 -11.34 -21.38 -3.47
N VAL A 157 -10.36 -22.10 -4.02
CA VAL A 157 -9.06 -22.34 -3.35
C VAL A 157 -8.31 -21.04 -3.11
N GLU A 158 -8.21 -20.15 -4.12
CA GLU A 158 -7.63 -18.82 -3.97
C GLU A 158 -8.31 -18.01 -2.86
N ARG A 159 -9.65 -18.05 -2.80
CA ARG A 159 -10.43 -17.36 -1.76
C ARG A 159 -10.19 -17.96 -0.38
N ALA A 160 -10.09 -19.28 -0.27
CA ALA A 160 -9.79 -19.94 1.00
C ALA A 160 -8.41 -19.54 1.52
N ASN A 161 -7.41 -19.44 0.64
CA ASN A 161 -6.05 -19.01 1.02
C ASN A 161 -6.05 -17.58 1.56
N VAL A 162 -6.62 -16.63 0.82
CA VAL A 162 -6.68 -15.22 1.24
C VAL A 162 -7.43 -15.06 2.57
N LYS A 163 -8.56 -15.76 2.74
CA LYS A 163 -9.31 -15.74 4.00
C LYS A 163 -8.51 -16.32 5.17
N GLY A 164 -7.69 -17.34 4.91
CA GLY A 164 -6.80 -17.93 5.91
C GLY A 164 -5.74 -16.94 6.37
N ASP A 165 -5.13 -16.20 5.44
CA ASP A 165 -4.15 -15.15 5.75
C ASP A 165 -4.79 -14.00 6.54
N GLU A 166 -5.96 -13.53 6.12
CA GLU A 166 -6.74 -12.48 6.80
C GLU A 166 -7.19 -12.88 8.22
N PHE A 167 -7.35 -14.19 8.48
CA PHE A 167 -7.76 -14.70 9.79
C PHE A 167 -6.69 -14.46 10.88
N GLN A 168 -5.42 -14.31 10.47
CA GLN A 168 -4.27 -14.13 11.36
C GLN A 168 -4.27 -15.17 12.49
N ILE A 169 -4.19 -16.45 12.12
CA ILE A 169 -4.33 -17.57 13.06
C ILE A 169 -3.29 -17.55 14.18
N GLU A 170 -2.10 -17.02 13.90
CA GLU A 170 -1.00 -16.89 14.88
C GLU A 170 -1.38 -16.04 16.10
N THR A 171 -2.28 -15.07 15.92
CA THR A 171 -2.76 -14.18 16.99
C THR A 171 -4.14 -14.60 17.50
N PHE A 172 -4.64 -15.79 17.14
CA PHE A 172 -5.97 -16.25 17.51
C PHE A 172 -5.94 -16.98 18.85
N THR A 173 -6.49 -16.34 19.88
CA THR A 173 -6.55 -16.89 21.25
C THR A 173 -7.83 -17.68 21.48
N MET A 174 -7.83 -18.52 22.52
CA MET A 174 -9.05 -19.25 22.95
C MET A 174 -10.19 -18.31 23.33
N ASP A 175 -9.90 -17.17 23.95
CA ASP A 175 -10.92 -16.16 24.26
C ASP A 175 -11.48 -15.51 22.99
N ALA A 176 -10.62 -15.19 22.02
CA ALA A 176 -11.07 -14.70 20.72
C ALA A 176 -11.98 -15.72 20.00
N ALA A 177 -11.67 -17.02 20.12
CA ALA A 177 -12.51 -18.09 19.58
C ALA A 177 -13.89 -18.16 20.26
N LYS A 178 -13.95 -18.10 21.59
CA LYS A 178 -15.22 -18.09 22.34
C LYS A 178 -16.08 -16.86 21.99
N LEU A 179 -15.46 -15.69 21.85
CA LEU A 179 -16.17 -14.47 21.45
C LEU A 179 -16.68 -14.54 20.01
N LEU A 180 -15.92 -15.17 19.11
CA LEU A 180 -16.33 -15.39 17.73
C LEU A 180 -17.54 -16.34 17.65
N ILE A 181 -17.51 -17.43 18.42
CA ILE A 181 -18.66 -18.35 18.56
C ILE A 181 -19.87 -17.60 19.11
N LEU A 182 -19.70 -16.81 20.18
CA LEU A 182 -20.77 -16.01 20.76
C LEU A 182 -21.39 -15.04 19.75
N ILE A 183 -20.58 -14.38 18.91
CA ILE A 183 -21.08 -13.50 17.84
C ILE A 183 -21.95 -14.27 16.84
N PHE A 184 -21.57 -15.50 16.49
CA PHE A 184 -22.35 -16.36 15.58
C PHE A 184 -23.62 -16.91 16.22
N ASP A 185 -23.58 -17.24 17.51
CA ASP A 185 -24.78 -17.68 18.26
C ASP A 185 -25.79 -16.53 18.42
N LEU A 186 -25.30 -15.29 18.51
CA LEU A 186 -26.12 -14.07 18.52
C LEU A 186 -26.53 -13.62 17.12
N TYR A 187 -26.92 -14.55 16.22
CA TYR A 187 -27.27 -14.22 14.83
C TYR A 187 -28.58 -13.43 14.71
N GLU A 188 -29.55 -13.66 15.60
CA GLU A 188 -30.87 -13.04 15.57
C GLU A 188 -30.81 -11.51 15.70
N ASP A 189 -31.74 -10.81 15.04
CA ASP A 189 -31.79 -9.35 15.05
C ASP A 189 -32.04 -8.76 16.44
N ALA A 190 -32.69 -9.53 17.34
CA ALA A 190 -32.87 -9.16 18.74
C ALA A 190 -31.54 -8.90 19.48
N HIS A 191 -30.44 -9.50 19.01
CA HIS A 191 -29.11 -9.38 19.60
C HIS A 191 -28.16 -8.45 18.83
N LYS A 192 -28.66 -7.74 17.80
CA LYS A 192 -27.84 -6.89 16.93
C LYS A 192 -27.04 -5.83 17.70
N GLN A 193 -27.66 -5.23 18.73
CA GLN A 193 -26.99 -4.23 19.58
C GLN A 193 -25.85 -4.85 20.41
N THR A 194 -26.11 -6.00 21.06
CA THR A 194 -25.12 -6.74 21.85
C THR A 194 -23.95 -7.20 20.97
N ARG A 195 -24.24 -7.76 19.79
CA ARG A 195 -23.23 -8.16 18.80
C ARG A 195 -22.36 -6.99 18.36
N GLY A 196 -22.95 -5.83 18.12
CA GLY A 196 -22.22 -4.60 17.78
C GLY A 196 -21.29 -4.12 18.90
N LEU A 197 -21.73 -4.23 20.16
CA LEU A 197 -20.93 -3.84 21.32
C LEU A 197 -19.75 -4.79 21.56
N ILE A 198 -19.97 -6.10 21.45
CA ILE A 198 -18.90 -7.12 21.52
C ILE A 198 -17.84 -6.85 20.44
N LEU A 199 -18.26 -6.63 19.19
CA LEU A 199 -17.35 -6.30 18.08
C LEU A 199 -16.54 -5.03 18.34
N LYS A 200 -17.16 -4.00 18.93
CA LYS A 200 -16.50 -2.75 19.30
C LYS A 200 -15.44 -2.98 20.39
N ILE A 201 -15.78 -3.70 21.45
CA ILE A 201 -14.83 -3.99 22.55
C ILE A 201 -13.66 -4.81 22.02
N MET A 202 -13.92 -5.80 21.17
CA MET A 202 -12.89 -6.62 20.53
C MET A 202 -11.98 -5.81 19.60
N ALA A 203 -12.50 -4.77 18.95
CA ALA A 203 -11.72 -3.84 18.14
C ALA A 203 -10.82 -2.93 19.00
N GLU A 204 -11.33 -2.43 20.12
CA GLU A 204 -10.59 -1.55 21.04
C GLU A 204 -9.57 -2.32 21.89
N LYS A 205 -9.86 -3.58 22.23
CA LYS A 205 -9.07 -4.42 23.12
C LYS A 205 -8.88 -5.83 22.51
N PRO A 206 -7.93 -6.01 21.58
CA PRO A 206 -7.73 -7.29 20.87
C PRO A 206 -7.28 -8.46 21.78
N LYS A 207 -6.90 -8.18 23.03
CA LYS A 207 -6.50 -9.18 24.03
C LYS A 207 -7.49 -9.29 25.20
N ALA A 208 -8.67 -8.69 25.09
CA ALA A 208 -9.69 -8.81 26.13
C ALA A 208 -10.09 -10.27 26.35
N THR A 209 -10.32 -10.64 27.60
CA THR A 209 -10.76 -12.00 27.93
C THR A 209 -12.25 -12.17 27.64
N PHE A 210 -12.70 -13.42 27.41
CA PHE A 210 -14.12 -13.68 27.17
C PHE A 210 -15.01 -13.13 28.29
N GLN A 211 -14.57 -13.29 29.54
CA GLN A 211 -15.30 -12.85 30.73
C GLN A 211 -15.41 -11.32 30.81
N GLU A 212 -14.34 -10.59 30.51
CA GLU A 212 -14.34 -9.12 30.50
C GLU A 212 -15.32 -8.56 29.49
N VAL A 213 -15.35 -9.14 28.29
CA VAL A 213 -16.23 -8.68 27.21
C VAL A 213 -17.68 -8.99 27.54
N VAL A 214 -17.98 -10.20 28.05
CA VAL A 214 -19.34 -10.56 28.47
C VAL A 214 -19.82 -9.67 29.61
N ALA A 215 -19.01 -9.43 30.64
CA ALA A 215 -19.36 -8.55 31.76
C ALA A 215 -19.63 -7.10 31.33
N SER A 216 -18.97 -6.64 30.27
CA SER A 216 -19.17 -5.30 29.70
C SER A 216 -20.36 -5.21 28.72
N SER A 217 -20.94 -6.35 28.34
CA SER A 217 -21.98 -6.46 27.31
C SER A 217 -23.39 -6.76 27.85
N ILE A 218 -23.53 -6.88 29.18
CA ILE A 218 -24.79 -7.07 29.90
C ILE A 218 -25.16 -5.75 30.59
#